data_AF-Q9ZQ88-F1
#
_entry.id   AF-Q9ZQ88-F1
#
_cell.length_a   1.000
_cell.length_b   1.000
_cell.length_c   1.000
_cell.angle_alpha   90.00
_cell.angle_beta   90.00
_cell.angle_gamma   90.00
#
_symmetry.space_group_name_H-M   'P 1'
#
loop_
_entity.id
_entity.type
_entity.pdbx_description
1 polymer ?
#
loop_
_entity_poly.entity_id
_entity_poly.type
_entity_poly.pdbx_seq_one_letter_code
_entity_poly.pdbx_strand_id
1 'polypeptide(L)'
;MYVVESKAGAIGCMILSLCCLGSWPAILTLLERRGRLPQHTFLDFATANLLAAIVIAFSLGEIGKSTFLKPDFTTQLPQDNWPSVLLAVAGGVLLSIGNLATQYAFAFVGLSVTEVITASITVVIGTTLNYFLDNKINKAEILFPGVGCFLIAVFLGAAVHASNAADVKEKLKSLPSEDLYSSIENGEDKPEIEKTDVESQEKLAEKAKAGTAGFYVELENKRAIKVFGKSIMIGLFITLFAGISLSLFSPAFNLATNDQWSTLPKGVPKLVVYTAFFYFSIAGFLISLILNLIFLYRPMVGLARSSLKKYIYDSKGRGWAVFAGFLCGFGNGLQFMGGQAAGYAAADSVQALPLVSTFWGIVLFGEYRKSSKRTYALLVSMLAMFVAAVAILMASSGHRK
;
A
#
# COMPACT_ATOMS: atom_id res chain seq x y z
N MET A 1 -28.33 -3.80 1.51
CA MET A 1 -26.99 -3.18 1.66
C MET A 1 -27.01 -1.72 1.22
N TYR A 2 -26.18 -0.88 1.84
CA TYR A 2 -25.99 0.52 1.44
C TYR A 2 -25.37 0.57 0.03
N VAL A 3 -25.86 1.44 -0.84
CA VAL A 3 -25.32 1.60 -2.19
C VAL A 3 -25.00 3.06 -2.43
N VAL A 4 -23.82 3.34 -2.96
CA VAL A 4 -23.44 4.69 -3.36
C VAL A 4 -24.11 4.97 -4.71
N GLU A 5 -25.19 5.74 -4.70
CA GLU A 5 -25.97 6.02 -5.92
C GLU A 5 -25.48 7.25 -6.68
N SER A 6 -24.90 8.24 -5.99
CA SER A 6 -24.49 9.48 -6.64
C SER A 6 -23.04 9.44 -7.13
N LYS A 7 -22.79 10.03 -8.30
CA LYS A 7 -21.42 10.25 -8.82
C LYS A 7 -20.56 11.04 -7.83
N ALA A 8 -21.15 12.04 -7.16
CA ALA A 8 -20.45 12.82 -6.14
C ALA A 8 -20.08 11.98 -4.91
N GLY A 9 -20.97 11.10 -4.45
CA GLY A 9 -20.69 10.16 -3.36
C GLY A 9 -19.57 9.18 -3.73
N ALA A 10 -19.56 8.68 -4.96
CA ALA A 10 -18.50 7.81 -5.45
C ALA A 10 -17.13 8.52 -5.46
N ILE A 11 -17.08 9.75 -5.96
CA ILE A 11 -15.87 10.58 -5.94
C ILE A 11 -15.41 10.84 -4.50
N GLY A 12 -16.34 11.17 -3.60
CA GLY A 12 -16.04 11.34 -2.17
C GLY A 12 -15.42 10.10 -1.54
N CYS A 13 -15.96 8.91 -1.85
CA CYS A 13 -15.40 7.64 -1.39
C CYS A 13 -13.97 7.43 -1.92
N MET A 14 -13.74 7.68 -3.22
CA MET A 14 -12.43 7.53 -3.84
C MET A 14 -11.39 8.51 -3.26
N ILE A 15 -11.75 9.78 -3.01
CA ILE A 15 -10.83 10.75 -2.40
C ILE A 15 -10.47 10.33 -0.96
N LEU A 16 -11.46 9.93 -0.15
CA LEU A 16 -11.20 9.47 1.21
C LEU A 16 -10.35 8.18 1.22
N SER A 17 -10.64 7.28 0.28
CA SER A 17 -9.84 6.08 0.05
C SER A 17 -8.37 6.40 -0.26
N LEU A 18 -8.11 7.33 -1.19
CA LEU A 18 -6.75 7.78 -1.51
C LEU A 18 -6.00 8.29 -0.28
N CYS A 19 -6.65 9.08 0.57
CA CYS A 19 -6.06 9.55 1.83
C CYS A 19 -5.72 8.40 2.77
N CYS A 20 -6.60 7.43 2.94
CA CYS A 20 -6.37 6.27 3.80
C CYS A 20 -5.26 5.35 3.24
N LEU A 21 -5.37 4.99 1.96
CA LEU A 21 -4.46 4.06 1.29
C LEU A 21 -3.06 4.64 1.09
N GLY A 22 -2.93 5.95 0.91
CA GLY A 22 -1.62 6.58 0.79
C GLY A 22 -0.94 6.87 2.15
N SER A 23 -1.65 6.72 3.27
CA SER A 23 -1.12 7.01 4.61
C SER A 23 -0.54 5.80 5.34
N TRP A 24 -1.16 4.61 5.20
CA TRP A 24 -0.67 3.41 5.89
C TRP A 24 0.78 3.01 5.52
N PRO A 25 1.27 3.19 4.27
CA PRO A 25 2.66 2.88 3.92
C PRO A 25 3.68 3.68 4.75
N ALA A 26 3.37 4.94 5.04
CA ALA A 26 4.21 5.79 5.87
C ALA A 26 4.27 5.29 7.31
N ILE A 27 3.17 4.76 7.85
CA ILE A 27 3.16 4.20 9.20
C ILE A 27 4.02 2.92 9.27
N LEU A 28 3.94 2.04 8.28
CA LEU A 28 4.79 0.84 8.28
C LEU A 28 6.27 1.21 8.12
N THR A 29 6.58 2.18 7.27
CA THR A 29 7.94 2.72 7.13
C THR A 29 8.43 3.30 8.45
N LEU A 30 7.60 4.03 9.19
CA LEU A 30 7.94 4.56 10.51
C LEU A 30 8.26 3.45 11.51
N LEU A 31 7.48 2.36 11.52
CA LEU A 31 7.68 1.23 12.40
C LEU A 31 8.96 0.45 12.09
N GLU A 32 9.25 0.24 10.81
CA GLU A 32 10.50 -0.37 10.35
C GLU A 32 11.71 0.46 10.79
N ARG A 33 11.67 1.79 10.58
CA ARG A 33 12.73 2.72 11.01
C ARG A 33 12.89 2.81 12.53
N ARG A 34 11.89 2.39 13.30
CA ARG A 34 11.95 2.27 14.76
C ARG A 34 12.48 0.91 15.24
N GLY A 35 12.77 -0.01 14.33
CA GLY A 35 13.31 -1.33 14.64
C GLY A 35 12.25 -2.39 14.95
N ARG A 36 10.95 -2.12 14.73
CA ARG A 36 9.92 -3.15 14.84
C ARG A 36 10.06 -4.11 13.66
N LEU A 37 10.03 -5.41 13.94
CA LEU A 37 10.14 -6.43 12.90
C LEU A 37 8.99 -6.29 11.88
N PRO A 38 9.27 -6.34 10.56
CA PRO A 38 8.27 -6.28 9.51
C PRO A 38 7.18 -7.34 9.68
N GLN A 39 7.55 -8.56 10.09
CA GLN A 39 6.61 -9.67 10.26
C GLN A 39 5.59 -9.40 11.37
N HIS A 40 6.03 -8.85 12.49
CA HIS A 40 5.14 -8.48 13.60
C HIS A 40 4.19 -7.37 13.16
N THR A 41 4.77 -6.36 12.49
CA THR A 41 4.04 -5.22 11.96
C THR A 41 2.97 -5.65 10.96
N PHE A 42 3.28 -6.57 10.05
CA PHE A 42 2.36 -6.99 9.01
C PHE A 42 1.26 -7.91 9.53
N LEU A 43 1.53 -8.73 10.54
CA LEU A 43 0.50 -9.53 11.22
C LEU A 43 -0.55 -8.65 11.92
N ASP A 44 -0.10 -7.62 12.65
CA ASP A 44 -1.00 -6.64 13.28
C ASP A 44 -1.82 -5.88 12.21
N PHE A 45 -1.14 -5.45 11.13
CA PHE A 45 -1.75 -4.77 9.98
C PHE A 45 -2.81 -5.63 9.28
N ALA A 46 -2.48 -6.88 8.93
CA ALA A 46 -3.39 -7.78 8.22
C ALA A 46 -4.61 -8.15 9.07
N THR A 47 -4.42 -8.32 10.38
CA THR A 47 -5.52 -8.56 11.32
C THR A 47 -6.48 -7.39 11.35
N ALA A 48 -5.97 -6.16 11.50
CA ALA A 48 -6.80 -4.96 11.53
C ALA A 48 -7.48 -4.68 10.17
N ASN A 49 -6.82 -4.99 9.06
CA ASN A 49 -7.41 -4.92 7.72
C ASN A 49 -8.63 -5.84 7.59
N LEU A 50 -8.53 -7.10 8.05
CA LEU A 50 -9.67 -8.02 8.09
C LEU A 50 -10.79 -7.50 9.01
N LEU A 51 -10.45 -6.98 10.19
CA LEU A 51 -11.43 -6.41 11.12
C LEU A 51 -12.20 -5.23 10.50
N ALA A 52 -11.53 -4.36 9.76
CA ALA A 52 -12.18 -3.26 9.04
C ALA A 52 -13.19 -3.80 8.00
N ALA A 53 -12.82 -4.84 7.26
CA ALA A 53 -13.72 -5.48 6.28
C ALA A 53 -14.92 -6.14 6.96
N ILE A 54 -14.73 -6.81 8.10
CA ILE A 54 -15.81 -7.36 8.92
C ILE A 54 -16.76 -6.25 9.38
N VAL A 55 -16.22 -5.15 9.91
CA VAL A 55 -17.02 -4.00 10.34
C VAL A 55 -17.83 -3.43 9.17
N ILE A 56 -17.22 -3.23 8.01
CA ILE A 56 -17.93 -2.75 6.81
C ILE A 56 -19.04 -3.71 6.39
N ALA A 57 -18.77 -5.03 6.36
CA ALA A 57 -19.72 -6.04 5.92
C ALA A 57 -20.95 -6.10 6.84
N PHE A 58 -20.75 -6.18 8.16
CA PHE A 58 -21.84 -6.26 9.14
C PHE A 58 -22.52 -4.90 9.44
N SER A 59 -21.97 -3.79 8.96
CA SER A 59 -22.62 -2.47 9.06
C SER A 59 -23.25 -2.06 7.72
N LEU A 60 -22.44 -1.57 6.79
CA LEU A 60 -22.90 -1.06 5.49
C LEU A 60 -23.50 -2.17 4.62
N GLY A 61 -23.03 -3.41 4.76
CA GLY A 61 -23.61 -4.56 4.06
C GLY A 61 -25.02 -4.94 4.50
N GLU A 62 -25.40 -4.60 5.74
CA GLU A 62 -26.72 -4.92 6.31
C GLU A 62 -27.75 -3.78 6.17
N ILE A 63 -27.31 -2.55 5.90
CA ILE A 63 -28.22 -1.39 5.79
C ILE A 63 -29.15 -1.53 4.57
N GLY A 64 -30.46 -1.32 4.76
CA GLY A 64 -31.46 -1.27 3.68
C GLY A 64 -32.26 -2.57 3.51
N LYS A 65 -33.18 -2.60 2.54
CA LYS A 65 -34.01 -3.78 2.28
C LYS A 65 -33.27 -4.80 1.41
N SER A 66 -33.15 -6.03 1.90
CA SER A 66 -32.63 -7.15 1.13
C SER A 66 -33.59 -7.54 0.01
N THR A 67 -33.05 -7.74 -1.19
CA THR A 67 -33.81 -8.22 -2.36
C THR A 67 -33.01 -9.29 -3.07
N PHE A 68 -33.67 -10.13 -3.89
CA PHE A 68 -32.97 -11.21 -4.60
C PHE A 68 -31.80 -10.72 -5.46
N LEU A 69 -31.95 -9.59 -6.16
CA LEU A 69 -30.91 -9.01 -7.01
C LEU A 69 -29.86 -8.19 -6.24
N LYS A 70 -30.20 -7.76 -5.03
CA LYS A 70 -29.37 -6.94 -4.14
C LYS A 70 -29.51 -7.48 -2.71
N PRO A 71 -29.02 -8.69 -2.43
CA PRO A 71 -29.09 -9.26 -1.10
C PRO A 71 -28.21 -8.43 -0.15
N ASP A 72 -28.62 -8.33 1.11
CA ASP A 72 -27.70 -7.92 2.16
C ASP A 72 -26.56 -8.94 2.31
N PHE A 73 -25.54 -8.58 3.10
CA PHE A 73 -24.35 -9.40 3.25
C PHE A 73 -24.68 -10.78 3.85
N THR A 74 -25.42 -10.83 4.95
CA THR A 74 -25.77 -12.09 5.62
C THR A 74 -26.64 -13.01 4.78
N THR A 75 -27.61 -12.50 4.02
CA THR A 75 -28.44 -13.30 3.11
C THR A 75 -27.69 -13.78 1.87
N GLN A 76 -26.59 -13.14 1.50
CA GLN A 76 -25.77 -13.57 0.38
C GLN A 76 -24.76 -14.67 0.73
N LEU A 77 -24.28 -14.74 1.97
CA LEU A 77 -23.29 -15.74 2.41
C LEU A 77 -23.63 -17.20 2.05
N PRO A 78 -24.87 -17.70 2.22
CA PRO A 78 -25.20 -19.10 1.91
C PRO A 78 -25.46 -19.37 0.41
N GLN A 79 -25.38 -18.35 -0.46
CA GLN A 79 -25.69 -18.51 -1.88
C GLN A 79 -24.53 -19.18 -2.65
N ASP A 80 -24.88 -19.97 -3.66
CA ASP A 80 -23.92 -20.70 -4.48
C ASP A 80 -23.32 -19.82 -5.59
N ASN A 81 -22.47 -18.87 -5.19
CA ASN A 81 -21.76 -17.94 -6.09
C ASN A 81 -20.24 -18.19 -6.09
N TRP A 82 -19.82 -19.45 -5.91
CA TRP A 82 -18.42 -19.87 -5.77
C TRP A 82 -17.47 -19.35 -6.86
N PRO A 83 -17.81 -19.32 -8.16
CA PRO A 83 -16.92 -18.76 -9.19
C PRO A 83 -16.53 -17.31 -8.90
N SER A 84 -17.49 -16.48 -8.49
CA SER A 84 -17.24 -15.10 -8.09
C SER A 84 -16.48 -15.00 -6.77
N VAL A 85 -16.73 -15.91 -5.82
CA VAL A 85 -15.97 -15.98 -4.56
C VAL A 85 -14.50 -16.28 -4.84
N LEU A 86 -14.20 -17.21 -5.75
CA LEU A 86 -12.83 -17.54 -6.14
C LEU A 86 -12.10 -16.35 -6.77
N LEU A 87 -12.80 -15.54 -7.57
CA LEU A 87 -12.24 -14.30 -8.13
C LEU A 87 -11.96 -13.26 -7.02
N ALA A 88 -12.85 -13.12 -6.04
CA ALA A 88 -12.61 -12.25 -4.88
C ALA A 88 -11.42 -12.74 -4.04
N VAL A 89 -11.31 -14.06 -3.83
CA VAL A 89 -10.19 -14.70 -3.14
C VAL A 89 -8.88 -14.43 -3.87
N ALA A 90 -8.84 -14.59 -5.20
CA ALA A 90 -7.66 -14.29 -6.01
C ALA A 90 -7.23 -12.83 -5.87
N GLY A 91 -8.18 -11.89 -5.93
CA GLY A 91 -7.90 -10.47 -5.68
C GLY A 91 -7.32 -10.24 -4.29
N GLY A 92 -7.87 -10.89 -3.26
CA GLY A 92 -7.43 -10.74 -1.88
C GLY A 92 -5.99 -11.21 -1.66
N VAL A 93 -5.65 -12.35 -2.27
CA VAL A 93 -4.29 -12.89 -2.27
C VAL A 93 -3.32 -11.94 -2.98
N LEU A 94 -3.68 -11.45 -4.17
CA LEU A 94 -2.86 -10.54 -4.98
C LEU A 94 -2.57 -9.22 -4.25
N LEU A 95 -3.59 -8.58 -3.66
CA LEU A 95 -3.41 -7.35 -2.88
C LEU A 95 -2.51 -7.61 -1.68
N SER A 96 -2.75 -8.70 -0.95
CA SER A 96 -2.02 -9.02 0.26
C SER A 96 -0.54 -9.32 0.01
N ILE A 97 -0.23 -10.08 -1.04
CA ILE A 97 1.15 -10.37 -1.44
C ILE A 97 1.83 -9.09 -1.92
N GLY A 98 1.13 -8.27 -2.71
CA GLY A 98 1.61 -6.97 -3.16
C GLY A 98 1.96 -6.04 -1.99
N ASN A 99 1.08 -5.90 -1.01
CA ASN A 99 1.29 -5.08 0.18
C ASN A 99 2.42 -5.60 1.07
N LEU A 100 2.57 -6.92 1.19
CA LEU A 100 3.70 -7.50 1.93
C LEU A 100 5.02 -7.21 1.21
N ALA A 101 5.05 -7.36 -0.11
CA ALA A 101 6.23 -7.04 -0.91
C ALA A 101 6.59 -5.54 -0.81
N THR A 102 5.62 -4.62 -0.87
CA THR A 102 5.90 -3.18 -0.71
C THR A 102 6.48 -2.85 0.66
N GLN A 103 6.01 -3.49 1.74
CA GLN A 103 6.57 -3.30 3.08
C GLN A 103 8.09 -3.54 3.11
N TYR A 104 8.56 -4.60 2.46
CA TYR A 104 9.99 -4.89 2.36
C TYR A 104 10.70 -3.94 1.38
N ALA A 105 10.07 -3.60 0.26
CA ALA A 105 10.64 -2.66 -0.72
C ALA A 105 10.89 -1.26 -0.14
N PHE A 106 10.00 -0.76 0.74
CA PHE A 106 10.17 0.54 1.40
C PHE A 106 11.53 0.67 2.08
N ALA A 107 12.05 -0.42 2.64
CA ALA A 107 13.33 -0.38 3.32
C ALA A 107 14.49 -0.12 2.35
N PHE A 108 14.46 -0.74 1.17
CA PHE A 108 15.53 -0.70 0.18
C PHE A 108 15.52 0.52 -0.72
N VAL A 109 14.36 0.86 -1.29
CA VAL A 109 14.25 1.93 -2.30
C VAL A 109 13.50 3.16 -1.78
N GLY A 110 12.95 3.10 -0.57
CA GLY A 110 12.22 4.20 0.06
C GLY A 110 10.73 4.24 -0.32
N LEU A 111 9.98 5.02 0.46
CA LEU A 111 8.54 5.12 0.35
C LEU A 111 8.11 5.70 -1.01
N SER A 112 8.67 6.86 -1.38
CA SER A 112 8.30 7.55 -2.62
C SER A 112 8.55 6.69 -3.87
N VAL A 113 9.70 6.01 -3.95
CA VAL A 113 10.06 5.19 -5.11
C VAL A 113 9.17 3.96 -5.24
N THR A 114 8.95 3.27 -4.12
CA THR A 114 8.11 2.07 -4.10
C THR A 114 6.71 2.42 -4.60
N GLU A 115 6.10 3.43 -3.98
CA GLU A 115 4.74 3.85 -4.30
C GLU A 115 4.61 4.37 -5.73
N VAL A 116 5.57 5.14 -6.24
CA VAL A 116 5.51 5.63 -7.62
C VAL A 116 5.51 4.46 -8.59
N ILE A 117 6.45 3.51 -8.46
CA ILE A 117 6.58 2.39 -9.39
C ILE A 117 5.37 1.44 -9.30
N THR A 118 4.95 1.05 -8.10
CA THR A 118 3.80 0.14 -7.95
C THR A 118 2.51 0.78 -8.45
N ALA A 119 2.28 2.04 -8.13
CA ALA A 119 1.12 2.78 -8.62
C ALA A 119 1.11 2.88 -10.14
N SER A 120 2.27 3.07 -10.78
CA SER A 120 2.39 3.13 -12.24
C SER A 120 1.87 1.87 -12.90
N ILE A 121 2.39 0.73 -12.45
CA ILE A 121 2.06 -0.59 -13.00
C ILE A 121 0.58 -0.87 -12.74
N THR A 122 0.11 -0.52 -11.54
CA THR A 122 -1.27 -0.71 -11.12
C THR A 122 -2.24 0.11 -11.96
N VAL A 123 -1.98 1.40 -12.21
CA VAL A 123 -2.86 2.24 -13.04
C VAL A 123 -2.83 1.80 -14.49
N VAL A 124 -1.65 1.59 -15.09
CA VAL A 124 -1.57 1.26 -16.52
C VAL A 124 -2.27 -0.06 -16.83
N ILE A 125 -1.98 -1.11 -16.07
CA ILE A 125 -2.56 -2.43 -16.29
C ILE A 125 -3.98 -2.49 -15.73
N GLY A 126 -4.17 -2.09 -14.47
CA GLY A 126 -5.45 -2.16 -13.77
C GLY A 126 -6.54 -1.30 -14.41
N THR A 127 -6.28 -0.01 -14.67
CA THR A 127 -7.26 0.87 -15.31
C THR A 127 -7.65 0.37 -16.70
N THR A 128 -6.67 -0.14 -17.46
CA THR A 128 -6.92 -0.66 -18.82
C THR A 128 -7.80 -1.90 -18.76
N LEU A 129 -7.46 -2.89 -17.92
CA LEU A 129 -8.27 -4.10 -17.77
C LEU A 129 -9.66 -3.78 -17.24
N ASN A 130 -9.76 -2.95 -16.20
CA ASN A 130 -11.03 -2.54 -15.62
C ASN A 130 -11.91 -1.79 -16.62
N TYR A 131 -11.34 -0.97 -17.50
CA TYR A 131 -12.12 -0.27 -18.52
C TYR A 131 -12.86 -1.24 -19.44
N PHE A 132 -12.19 -2.29 -19.89
CA PHE A 132 -12.81 -3.32 -20.73
C PHE A 132 -13.74 -4.22 -19.92
N LEU A 133 -13.36 -4.59 -18.69
CA LEU A 133 -14.20 -5.40 -17.80
C LEU A 133 -15.49 -4.68 -17.44
N ASP A 134 -15.49 -3.36 -17.24
CA ASP A 134 -16.72 -2.60 -16.96
C ASP A 134 -17.52 -2.24 -18.22
N ASN A 135 -17.37 -3.00 -19.31
CA ASN A 135 -18.06 -2.73 -20.58
C ASN A 135 -17.90 -1.29 -21.05
N LYS A 136 -16.73 -0.68 -20.80
CA LYS A 136 -16.39 0.68 -21.23
C LYS A 136 -17.31 1.76 -20.64
N ILE A 137 -17.78 1.54 -19.41
CA ILE A 137 -18.66 2.50 -18.70
C ILE A 137 -18.01 3.89 -18.54
N ASN A 138 -16.69 3.94 -18.38
CA ASN A 138 -15.94 5.18 -18.21
C ASN A 138 -15.72 5.88 -19.55
N LYS A 139 -15.68 7.21 -19.55
CA LYS A 139 -15.45 7.99 -20.79
C LYS A 139 -13.99 7.84 -21.23
N ALA A 140 -13.72 7.04 -22.26
CA ALA A 140 -12.37 6.75 -22.74
C ALA A 140 -11.55 8.00 -23.06
N GLU A 141 -12.19 8.98 -23.71
CA GLU A 141 -11.61 10.27 -24.09
C GLU A 141 -11.11 11.10 -22.90
N ILE A 142 -11.59 10.79 -21.69
CA ILE A 142 -11.16 11.44 -20.45
C ILE A 142 -10.23 10.49 -19.66
N LEU A 143 -10.59 9.21 -19.60
CA LEU A 143 -9.87 8.19 -18.82
C LEU A 143 -8.40 8.07 -19.27
N PHE A 144 -8.15 7.85 -20.56
CA PHE A 144 -6.80 7.57 -21.05
C PHE A 144 -5.85 8.77 -21.01
N PRO A 145 -6.29 10.02 -21.24
CA PRO A 145 -5.48 11.19 -20.89
C PRO A 145 -5.10 11.24 -19.41
N GLY A 146 -5.99 10.83 -18.50
CA GLY A 146 -5.68 10.72 -17.07
C GLY A 146 -4.58 9.68 -16.79
N VAL A 147 -4.64 8.52 -17.45
CA VAL A 147 -3.56 7.51 -17.41
C VAL A 147 -2.25 8.08 -17.99
N GLY A 148 -2.32 8.86 -19.07
CA GLY A 148 -1.17 9.56 -19.64
C GLY A 148 -0.53 10.56 -18.67
N CYS A 149 -1.34 11.38 -17.98
CA CYS A 149 -0.86 12.26 -16.91
C CYS A 149 -0.19 11.48 -15.78
N PHE A 150 -0.74 10.32 -15.43
CA PHE A 150 -0.15 9.42 -14.44
C PHE A 150 1.23 8.95 -14.88
N LEU A 151 1.39 8.47 -16.12
CA LEU A 151 2.67 8.05 -16.68
C LEU A 151 3.71 9.18 -16.69
N ILE A 152 3.31 10.41 -17.00
CA ILE A 152 4.22 11.57 -16.94
C ILE A 152 4.67 11.81 -15.50
N ALA A 153 3.76 11.74 -14.52
CA ALA A 153 4.10 11.87 -13.10
C ALA A 153 5.14 10.82 -12.68
N VAL A 154 5.07 9.63 -13.23
CA VAL A 154 6.01 8.53 -12.95
C VAL A 154 7.41 8.83 -13.46
N PHE A 155 7.54 9.32 -14.70
CA PHE A 155 8.85 9.73 -15.22
C PHE A 155 9.45 10.87 -14.41
N LEU A 156 8.62 11.81 -13.97
CA LEU A 156 9.05 12.86 -13.05
C LEU A 156 9.48 12.27 -11.70
N GLY A 157 8.76 11.30 -11.14
CA GLY A 157 9.14 10.61 -9.91
C GLY A 157 10.45 9.84 -10.01
N ALA A 158 10.69 9.16 -11.13
CA ALA A 158 11.98 8.54 -11.42
C ALA A 158 13.10 9.58 -11.47
N ALA A 159 12.85 10.74 -12.09
CA ALA A 159 13.81 11.85 -12.12
C ALA A 159 14.03 12.48 -10.72
N VAL A 160 12.98 12.64 -9.92
CA VAL A 160 13.08 13.07 -8.50
C VAL A 160 13.99 12.12 -7.75
N HIS A 161 13.81 10.82 -7.91
CA HIS A 161 14.60 9.81 -7.23
C HIS A 161 16.07 9.86 -7.65
N ALA A 162 16.36 9.88 -8.95
CA ALA A 162 17.73 9.98 -9.45
C ALA A 162 18.43 11.25 -8.95
N SER A 163 17.71 12.38 -8.93
CA SER A 163 18.21 13.66 -8.40
C SER A 163 18.46 13.59 -6.89
N ASN A 164 17.53 13.01 -6.11
CA ASN A 164 17.67 12.90 -4.66
C ASN A 164 18.77 11.90 -4.26
N ALA A 165 18.93 10.79 -4.98
CA ALA A 165 20.00 9.81 -4.74
C ALA A 165 21.39 10.44 -4.95
N ALA A 166 21.53 11.29 -5.96
CA ALA A 166 22.75 12.07 -6.17
C ALA A 166 22.99 13.06 -5.00
N ASP A 167 21.95 13.77 -4.56
CA ASP A 167 22.03 14.68 -3.41
C ASP A 167 22.42 13.93 -2.11
N VAL A 168 21.89 12.73 -1.87
CA VAL A 168 22.22 11.89 -0.71
C VAL A 168 23.66 11.37 -0.77
N LYS A 169 24.11 10.91 -1.94
CA LYS A 169 25.50 10.47 -2.12
C LYS A 169 26.48 11.59 -1.81
N GLU A 170 26.18 12.81 -2.23
CA GLU A 170 27.04 13.97 -1.94
C GLU A 170 27.04 14.33 -0.46
N LYS A 171 25.89 14.25 0.22
CA LYS A 171 25.80 14.42 1.68
C LYS A 171 26.63 13.37 2.43
N LEU A 172 26.67 12.12 1.97
CA LEU A 172 27.42 11.05 2.63
C LEU A 172 28.94 11.18 2.46
N LYS A 173 29.41 11.68 1.31
CA LYS A 173 30.85 11.91 1.09
C LYS A 173 31.46 12.94 2.02
N SER A 174 30.66 13.83 2.61
CA SER A 174 31.17 14.83 3.54
C SER A 174 31.45 14.27 4.94
N LEU A 175 31.21 12.98 5.22
CA LEU A 175 31.60 12.33 6.47
C LEU A 175 33.05 11.85 6.45
N PRO A 176 33.77 11.90 7.58
CA PRO A 176 35.02 11.19 7.77
C PRO A 176 34.82 9.68 7.54
N SER A 177 35.77 9.04 6.85
CA SER A 177 35.69 7.62 6.46
C SER A 177 35.57 6.64 7.63
N GLU A 178 36.07 6.98 8.82
CA GLU A 178 36.00 6.12 10.03
C GLU A 178 34.56 5.92 10.53
N ASP A 179 33.70 6.95 10.46
CA ASP A 179 32.30 6.85 10.89
C ASP A 179 31.46 5.94 9.96
N LEU A 180 31.82 5.90 8.68
CA LEU A 180 31.13 5.07 7.69
C LEU A 180 31.52 3.59 7.82
N TYR A 181 32.81 3.28 8.04
CA TYR A 181 33.31 1.91 8.14
C TYR A 181 32.81 1.18 9.38
N SER A 182 32.82 1.83 10.56
CA SER A 182 32.31 1.25 11.80
C SER A 182 30.82 0.87 11.73
N SER A 183 30.05 1.58 10.90
CA SER A 183 28.63 1.33 10.67
C SER A 183 28.37 0.14 9.74
N ILE A 184 29.29 -0.12 8.81
CA ILE A 184 29.21 -1.26 7.89
C ILE A 184 29.59 -2.56 8.61
N GLU A 185 30.64 -2.55 9.44
CA GLU A 185 31.09 -3.72 10.22
C GLU A 185 30.07 -4.20 11.25
N ASN A 186 29.35 -3.27 11.91
CA ASN A 186 28.27 -3.63 12.83
C ASN A 186 27.02 -4.20 12.15
N GLY A 187 26.97 -4.21 10.80
CA GLY A 187 25.92 -4.82 10.01
C GLY A 187 26.08 -6.33 9.79
N GLU A 188 27.23 -6.92 10.15
CA GLU A 188 27.43 -8.37 10.14
C GLU A 188 27.07 -8.99 11.50
N ASP A 189 26.25 -10.05 11.45
CA ASP A 189 25.57 -10.72 12.56
C ASP A 189 26.44 -10.89 13.83
N LYS A 190 26.26 -10.01 14.83
CA LYS A 190 26.59 -10.32 16.23
C LYS A 190 25.35 -10.83 16.97
N PRO A 191 25.47 -11.90 17.78
CA PRO A 191 24.34 -12.44 18.53
C PRO A 191 23.85 -11.41 19.55
N GLU A 192 22.53 -11.27 19.66
CA GLU A 192 21.84 -10.37 20.59
C GLU A 192 22.42 -10.50 22.00
N ILE A 193 23.22 -9.52 22.43
CA ILE A 193 23.42 -9.26 23.85
C ILE A 193 22.17 -8.54 24.34
N GLU A 194 21.61 -9.03 25.45
CA GLU A 194 20.44 -8.48 26.12
C GLU A 194 20.47 -6.96 26.16
N LYS A 195 19.39 -6.34 25.65
CA LYS A 195 19.21 -4.89 25.66
C LYS A 195 18.96 -4.44 27.09
N THR A 196 20.03 -4.06 27.78
CA THR A 196 19.96 -3.13 28.90
C THR A 196 19.55 -1.76 28.35
N ASP A 197 18.41 -1.25 28.82
CA ASP A 197 17.86 0.10 28.70
C ASP A 197 18.66 1.16 27.91
N VAL A 198 18.51 1.13 26.58
CA VAL A 198 19.05 2.17 25.66
C VAL A 198 18.31 3.51 25.77
N GLU A 199 17.22 3.61 26.55
CA GLU A 199 16.54 4.88 26.81
C GLU A 199 17.21 5.73 27.92
N SER A 200 18.27 5.23 28.57
CA SER A 200 19.02 5.98 29.61
C SER A 200 20.15 6.86 29.07
N GLN A 201 20.56 6.71 27.81
CA GLN A 201 21.60 7.55 27.16
C GLN A 201 21.04 8.65 26.24
N GLU A 202 19.72 8.74 26.04
CA GLU A 202 19.10 9.74 25.14
C GLU A 202 19.10 11.18 25.71
N LYS A 203 19.78 11.45 26.84
CA LYS A 203 19.72 12.74 27.54
C LYS A 203 20.80 13.77 27.19
N LEU A 204 21.78 13.52 26.32
CA LEU A 204 22.76 14.58 25.98
C LEU A 204 23.49 14.49 24.62
N ALA A 205 23.09 13.61 23.70
CA ALA A 205 23.60 13.64 22.32
C ALA A 205 22.66 14.44 21.41
N GLU A 206 23.15 15.52 20.80
CA GLU A 206 22.39 16.34 19.85
C GLU A 206 21.95 15.45 18.67
N LYS A 207 20.66 15.08 18.60
CA LYS A 207 20.12 14.20 17.54
C LYS A 207 20.55 14.71 16.16
N ALA A 208 21.14 13.81 15.36
CA ALA A 208 21.63 14.20 14.05
C ALA A 208 20.49 14.79 13.20
N LYS A 209 20.72 15.99 12.64
CA LYS A 209 19.68 16.71 11.90
C LYS A 209 19.24 15.90 10.68
N ALA A 210 17.93 15.69 10.52
CA ALA A 210 17.37 14.95 9.39
C ALA A 210 17.94 15.42 8.03
N GLY A 211 18.36 14.46 7.21
CA GLY A 211 19.02 14.70 5.93
C GLY A 211 20.52 15.00 6.01
N THR A 212 21.17 14.87 7.18
CA THR A 212 22.63 14.78 7.28
C THR A 212 23.09 13.34 7.18
N ALA A 213 24.37 13.16 6.91
CA ALA A 213 25.00 11.85 6.82
C ALA A 213 24.96 11.08 8.16
N GLY A 214 25.23 11.76 9.29
CA GLY A 214 25.08 11.16 10.62
C GLY A 214 23.66 10.69 10.93
N PHE A 215 22.62 11.37 10.41
CA PHE A 215 21.24 10.91 10.53
C PHE A 215 21.00 9.59 9.79
N TYR A 216 21.61 9.39 8.62
CA TYR A 216 21.49 8.12 7.90
C TYR A 216 22.18 6.96 8.64
N VAL A 217 23.32 7.21 9.26
CA VAL A 217 24.00 6.21 10.12
C VAL A 217 23.16 5.86 11.34
N GLU A 218 22.64 6.86 12.06
CA GLU A 218 21.75 6.62 13.22
C GLU A 218 20.49 5.83 12.81
N LEU A 219 19.92 6.17 11.65
CA LEU A 219 18.76 5.48 11.10
C LEU A 219 19.08 4.02 10.76
N GLU A 220 20.22 3.76 10.12
CA GLU A 220 20.65 2.41 9.76
C GLU A 220 20.84 1.53 11.00
N ASN A 221 21.39 2.08 12.08
CA ASN A 221 21.55 1.34 13.33
C ASN A 221 20.22 1.00 14.00
N LYS A 222 19.23 1.90 13.91
CA LYS A 222 17.92 1.72 14.56
C LYS A 222 16.95 0.82 13.82
N ARG A 223 16.98 0.86 12.49
CA ARG A 223 15.96 0.22 11.65
C ARG A 223 16.03 -1.30 11.71
N ALA A 224 14.91 -1.94 11.39
CA ALA A 224 14.79 -3.40 11.43
C ALA A 224 15.51 -4.07 10.25
N ILE A 225 15.31 -3.57 9.03
CA ILE A 225 15.94 -4.11 7.83
C ILE A 225 17.22 -3.34 7.57
N LYS A 226 18.39 -3.99 7.70
CA LYS A 226 19.67 -3.39 7.35
C LYS A 226 19.84 -3.35 5.83
N VAL A 227 20.22 -2.18 5.32
CA VAL A 227 20.23 -1.85 3.89
C VAL A 227 21.62 -1.38 3.45
N PHE A 228 22.46 -0.92 4.37
CA PHE A 228 23.85 -0.60 4.04
C PHE A 228 24.57 -1.85 3.48
N GLY A 229 25.30 -1.65 2.39
CA GLY A 229 25.96 -2.74 1.65
C GLY A 229 25.02 -3.61 0.81
N LYS A 230 23.69 -3.44 0.86
CA LYS A 230 22.76 -4.18 0.01
C LYS A 230 22.54 -3.46 -1.33
N SER A 231 22.33 -4.24 -2.39
CA SER A 231 22.04 -3.68 -3.72
C SER A 231 20.63 -3.11 -3.79
N ILE A 232 20.51 -1.88 -4.30
CA ILE A 232 19.23 -1.24 -4.62
C ILE A 232 18.39 -2.07 -5.61
N MET A 233 19.04 -2.90 -6.44
CA MET A 233 18.36 -3.78 -7.39
C MET A 233 17.42 -4.78 -6.71
N ILE A 234 17.77 -5.25 -5.50
CA ILE A 234 16.90 -6.15 -4.72
C ILE A 234 15.57 -5.45 -4.44
N GLY A 235 15.63 -4.21 -3.96
CA GLY A 235 14.44 -3.40 -3.71
C GLY A 235 13.62 -3.16 -4.98
N LEU A 236 14.28 -2.83 -6.10
CA LEU A 236 13.60 -2.63 -7.38
C LEU A 236 12.87 -3.89 -7.88
N PHE A 237 13.47 -5.07 -7.77
CA PHE A 237 12.82 -6.33 -8.12
C PHE A 237 11.59 -6.61 -7.25
N ILE A 238 11.69 -6.37 -5.94
CA ILE A 238 10.55 -6.52 -5.02
C ILE A 238 9.44 -5.53 -5.39
N THR A 239 9.78 -4.28 -5.71
CA THR A 239 8.82 -3.26 -6.14
C THR A 239 8.12 -3.63 -7.45
N LEU A 240 8.84 -4.16 -8.44
CA LEU A 240 8.25 -4.62 -9.70
C LEU A 240 7.28 -5.79 -9.46
N PHE A 241 7.68 -6.76 -8.65
CA PHE A 241 6.82 -7.87 -8.26
C PHE A 241 5.56 -7.40 -7.53
N ALA A 242 5.72 -6.45 -6.60
CA ALA A 242 4.61 -5.84 -5.89
C ALA A 242 3.65 -5.14 -6.86
N GLY A 243 4.17 -4.32 -7.78
CA GLY A 243 3.36 -3.60 -8.77
C GLY A 243 2.56 -4.51 -9.69
N ILE A 244 3.14 -5.63 -10.13
CA ILE A 244 2.43 -6.62 -10.95
C ILE A 244 1.33 -7.32 -10.14
N SER A 245 1.61 -7.66 -8.88
CA SER A 245 0.60 -8.28 -8.00
C SER A 245 -0.56 -7.31 -7.73
N LEU A 246 -0.22 -6.04 -7.45
CA LEU A 246 -1.20 -4.98 -7.18
C LEU A 246 -2.00 -4.58 -8.42
N SER A 247 -1.47 -4.73 -9.63
CA SER A 247 -2.22 -4.37 -10.84
C SER A 247 -3.40 -5.30 -11.16
N LEU A 248 -3.41 -6.50 -10.58
CA LEU A 248 -4.39 -7.54 -10.88
C LEU A 248 -5.50 -7.67 -9.81
N PHE A 249 -5.33 -7.12 -8.61
CA PHE A 249 -6.36 -7.27 -7.56
C PHE A 249 -7.67 -6.57 -7.92
N SER A 250 -7.60 -5.37 -8.48
CA SER A 250 -8.78 -4.55 -8.84
C SER A 250 -9.57 -5.20 -9.99
N PRO A 251 -8.94 -5.65 -11.09
CA PRO A 251 -9.59 -6.49 -12.11
C PRO A 251 -10.24 -7.77 -11.57
N ALA A 252 -9.55 -8.50 -10.68
CA ALA A 252 -10.11 -9.71 -10.07
C ALA A 252 -11.34 -9.39 -9.21
N PHE A 253 -11.30 -8.29 -8.44
CA PHE A 253 -12.44 -7.83 -7.66
C PHE A 253 -13.62 -7.36 -8.52
N ASN A 254 -13.32 -6.67 -9.63
CA ASN A 254 -14.33 -6.25 -10.60
C ASN A 254 -15.06 -7.47 -11.18
N LEU A 255 -14.32 -8.49 -11.62
CA LEU A 255 -14.89 -9.74 -12.10
C LEU A 255 -15.77 -10.42 -11.05
N ALA A 256 -15.35 -10.44 -9.78
CA ALA A 256 -16.14 -11.00 -8.70
C ALA A 256 -17.50 -10.28 -8.50
N THR A 257 -17.52 -8.96 -8.64
CA THR A 257 -18.73 -8.14 -8.37
C THR A 257 -19.60 -7.90 -9.60
N ASN A 258 -19.10 -8.16 -10.81
CA ASN A 258 -19.82 -7.88 -12.06
C ASN A 258 -20.04 -9.08 -12.97
N ASP A 259 -19.42 -10.22 -12.69
CA ASP A 259 -19.56 -11.49 -13.44
C ASP A 259 -19.52 -11.31 -14.97
N GLN A 260 -18.57 -10.52 -15.45
CA GLN A 260 -18.48 -10.13 -16.87
C GLN A 260 -18.15 -11.30 -17.80
N TRP A 261 -17.55 -12.35 -17.24
CA TRP A 261 -17.30 -13.61 -17.94
C TRP A 261 -18.48 -14.58 -17.89
N SER A 262 -19.62 -14.18 -17.31
CA SER A 262 -20.83 -15.02 -17.18
C SER A 262 -20.51 -16.39 -16.58
N THR A 263 -19.70 -16.40 -15.52
CA THR A 263 -19.23 -17.61 -14.85
C THR A 263 -20.27 -18.19 -13.89
N LEU A 264 -21.26 -17.38 -13.48
CA LEU A 264 -22.31 -17.81 -12.58
C LEU A 264 -23.42 -18.58 -13.31
N PRO A 265 -24.01 -19.60 -12.67
CA PRO A 265 -25.23 -20.24 -13.17
C PRO A 265 -26.37 -19.23 -13.35
N LYS A 266 -27.26 -19.50 -14.32
CA LYS A 266 -28.41 -18.63 -14.59
C LYS A 266 -29.27 -18.43 -13.35
N GLY A 267 -29.50 -17.18 -12.98
CA GLY A 267 -30.33 -16.80 -11.83
C GLY A 267 -29.57 -16.63 -10.52
N VAL A 268 -28.29 -17.00 -10.43
CA VAL A 268 -27.48 -16.71 -9.25
C VAL A 268 -27.09 -15.23 -9.27
N PRO A 269 -27.37 -14.45 -8.21
CA PRO A 269 -26.98 -13.06 -8.16
C PRO A 269 -25.47 -12.94 -7.96
N LYS A 270 -24.87 -11.98 -8.67
CA LYS A 270 -23.46 -11.60 -8.49
C LYS A 270 -23.17 -11.15 -7.07
N LEU A 271 -21.91 -11.30 -6.63
CA LEU A 271 -21.49 -10.84 -5.30
C LEU A 271 -21.69 -9.33 -5.18
N VAL A 272 -22.36 -8.91 -4.10
CA VAL A 272 -22.37 -7.51 -3.71
C VAL A 272 -20.98 -7.15 -3.18
N VAL A 273 -20.60 -5.87 -3.28
CA VAL A 273 -19.26 -5.39 -2.91
C VAL A 273 -18.86 -5.81 -1.51
N TYR A 274 -19.79 -5.80 -0.55
CA TYR A 274 -19.51 -6.15 0.85
C TYR A 274 -19.14 -7.63 1.02
N THR A 275 -19.88 -8.53 0.38
CA THR A 275 -19.60 -9.97 0.41
C THR A 275 -18.32 -10.30 -0.35
N ALA A 276 -18.11 -9.68 -1.52
CA ALA A 276 -16.84 -9.81 -2.25
C ALA A 276 -15.66 -9.33 -1.40
N PHE A 277 -15.77 -8.17 -0.75
CA PHE A 277 -14.71 -7.60 0.08
C PHE A 277 -14.43 -8.44 1.34
N PHE A 278 -15.46 -9.06 1.91
CA PHE A 278 -15.32 -9.99 3.02
C PHE A 278 -14.47 -11.21 2.64
N TYR A 279 -14.83 -11.93 1.57
CA TYR A 279 -14.06 -13.09 1.09
C TYR A 279 -12.65 -12.71 0.64
N PHE A 280 -12.52 -11.59 -0.07
CA PHE A 280 -11.24 -11.00 -0.45
C PHE A 280 -10.35 -10.76 0.78
N SER A 281 -10.90 -10.18 1.85
CA SER A 281 -10.13 -9.85 3.05
C SER A 281 -9.76 -11.07 3.88
N ILE A 282 -10.62 -12.10 3.93
CA ILE A 282 -10.28 -13.39 4.55
C ILE A 282 -9.10 -14.03 3.81
N ALA A 283 -9.17 -14.09 2.48
CA ALA A 283 -8.09 -14.67 1.67
C ALA A 283 -6.77 -13.92 1.87
N GLY A 284 -6.81 -12.58 1.83
CA GLY A 284 -5.66 -11.73 2.10
C GLY A 284 -5.08 -11.94 3.50
N PHE A 285 -5.92 -12.06 4.52
CA PHE A 285 -5.47 -12.35 5.88
C PHE A 285 -4.82 -13.73 5.98
N LEU A 286 -5.42 -14.78 5.40
CA LEU A 286 -4.88 -16.13 5.46
C LEU A 286 -3.51 -16.23 4.79
N ILE A 287 -3.33 -15.68 3.60
CA ILE A 287 -2.01 -15.70 2.94
C ILE A 287 -0.99 -14.85 3.70
N SER A 288 -1.41 -13.69 4.24
CA SER A 288 -0.57 -12.85 5.11
C SER A 288 -0.08 -13.63 6.33
N LEU A 289 -1.00 -14.32 7.00
CA LEU A 289 -0.73 -15.10 8.20
C LEU A 289 0.27 -16.21 7.87
N ILE A 290 0.02 -17.00 6.83
CA ILE A 290 0.90 -18.10 6.43
C ILE A 290 2.31 -17.59 6.11
N LEU A 291 2.43 -16.58 5.24
CA LEU A 291 3.73 -16.04 4.84
C LEU A 291 4.48 -15.42 6.01
N ASN A 292 3.80 -14.64 6.86
CA ASN A 292 4.47 -14.01 7.99
C ASN A 292 4.84 -15.01 9.08
N LEU A 293 4.05 -16.07 9.31
CA LEU A 293 4.46 -17.17 10.19
C LEU A 293 5.71 -17.86 9.66
N ILE A 294 5.81 -18.10 8.35
CA ILE A 294 7.05 -18.62 7.74
C ILE A 294 8.20 -17.64 7.97
N PHE A 295 7.99 -16.34 7.74
CA PHE A 295 9.03 -15.32 7.88
C PHE A 295 9.45 -15.01 9.32
N LEU A 296 8.66 -15.39 10.34
CA LEU A 296 9.10 -15.34 11.73
C LEU A 296 10.28 -16.30 11.96
N TYR A 297 10.16 -17.54 11.46
CA TYR A 297 11.15 -18.60 11.65
C TYR A 297 12.23 -18.61 10.56
N ARG A 298 11.90 -18.17 9.35
CA ARG A 298 12.78 -18.04 8.19
C ARG A 298 12.77 -16.59 7.68
N PRO A 299 13.38 -15.67 8.44
CA PRO A 299 13.41 -14.26 8.08
C PRO A 299 14.10 -14.05 6.73
N MET A 300 13.53 -13.16 5.93
CA MET A 300 14.15 -12.67 4.70
C MET A 300 15.03 -11.45 5.01
N VAL A 301 16.02 -11.20 4.14
CA VAL A 301 16.81 -9.95 4.17
C VAL A 301 17.60 -9.74 5.47
N GLY A 302 18.17 -10.81 6.04
CA GLY A 302 19.03 -10.67 7.23
C GLY A 302 18.30 -10.12 8.47
N LEU A 303 16.98 -10.23 8.54
CA LEU A 303 16.22 -9.90 9.75
C LEU A 303 16.51 -10.91 10.86
N ALA A 304 16.48 -10.43 12.11
CA ALA A 304 16.56 -11.30 13.27
C ALA A 304 15.41 -12.33 13.29
N ARG A 305 15.73 -13.57 13.67
CA ARG A 305 14.71 -14.60 13.86
C ARG A 305 13.79 -14.22 15.01
N SER A 306 12.50 -14.47 14.83
CA SER A 306 11.49 -14.29 15.86
C SER A 306 10.72 -15.59 16.08
N SER A 307 9.68 -15.54 16.90
CA SER A 307 8.78 -16.65 17.18
C SER A 307 7.39 -16.11 17.45
N LEU A 308 6.38 -16.98 17.39
CA LEU A 308 5.01 -16.60 17.73
C LEU A 308 4.91 -16.05 19.17
N LYS A 309 5.69 -16.62 20.11
CA LYS A 309 5.77 -16.13 21.49
C LYS A 309 6.30 -14.70 21.53
N LYS A 310 7.43 -14.42 20.85
CA LYS A 310 7.99 -13.06 20.76
C LYS A 310 6.98 -12.09 20.13
N TYR A 311 6.25 -12.51 19.09
CA TYR A 311 5.20 -11.68 18.49
C TYR A 311 4.08 -11.32 19.48
N ILE A 312 3.55 -12.29 20.23
CA ILE A 312 2.45 -12.05 21.18
C ILE A 312 2.85 -10.99 22.23
N TYR A 313 4.07 -11.09 22.78
CA TYR A 313 4.59 -10.15 23.78
C TYR A 313 5.06 -8.81 23.19
N ASP A 314 5.21 -8.68 21.87
CA ASP A 314 5.68 -7.45 21.25
C ASP A 314 4.56 -6.39 21.12
N SER A 315 4.50 -5.50 22.11
CA SER A 315 3.56 -4.38 22.15
C SER A 315 4.12 -3.08 21.54
N LYS A 316 5.44 -2.92 21.36
CA LYS A 316 6.04 -1.62 21.00
C LYS A 316 5.76 -1.27 19.54
N GLY A 317 4.77 -0.39 19.33
CA GLY A 317 4.34 0.03 17.99
C GLY A 317 3.16 -0.76 17.41
N ARG A 318 2.64 -1.76 18.13
CA ARG A 318 1.45 -2.53 17.70
C ARG A 318 0.25 -1.63 17.38
N GLY A 319 -0.02 -0.63 18.21
CA GLY A 319 -1.14 0.31 17.98
C GLY A 319 -1.04 1.06 16.66
N TRP A 320 0.17 1.43 16.23
CA TRP A 320 0.41 2.06 14.93
C TRP A 320 0.20 1.06 13.77
N ALA A 321 0.64 -0.19 13.93
CA ALA A 321 0.45 -1.23 12.91
C ALA A 321 -1.05 -1.56 12.73
N VAL A 322 -1.79 -1.65 13.83
CA VAL A 322 -3.25 -1.82 13.84
C VAL A 322 -3.93 -0.62 13.17
N PHE A 323 -3.53 0.61 13.50
CA PHE A 323 -4.07 1.80 12.86
C PHE A 323 -3.82 1.82 11.34
N ALA A 324 -2.61 1.43 10.90
CA ALA A 324 -2.29 1.27 9.49
C ALA A 324 -3.19 0.22 8.80
N GLY A 325 -3.47 -0.91 9.47
CA GLY A 325 -4.37 -1.93 8.95
C GLY A 325 -5.81 -1.45 8.80
N PHE A 326 -6.33 -0.68 9.77
CA PHE A 326 -7.64 -0.05 9.63
C PHE A 326 -7.70 0.96 8.48
N LEU A 327 -6.66 1.79 8.32
CA LEU A 327 -6.57 2.70 7.17
C LEU A 327 -6.59 1.92 5.85
N CYS A 328 -5.85 0.81 5.76
CA CYS A 328 -5.87 -0.03 4.56
C CYS A 328 -7.26 -0.62 4.30
N GLY A 329 -7.90 -1.21 5.32
CA GLY A 329 -9.19 -1.88 5.15
C GLY A 329 -10.34 -0.94 4.85
N PHE A 330 -10.46 0.18 5.57
CA PHE A 330 -11.45 1.21 5.24
C PHE A 330 -11.16 1.85 3.88
N GLY A 331 -9.88 2.09 3.56
CA GLY A 331 -9.46 2.60 2.27
C GLY A 331 -9.91 1.71 1.11
N ASN A 332 -9.63 0.41 1.16
CA ASN A 332 -10.05 -0.55 0.14
C ASN A 332 -11.58 -0.65 0.05
N GLY A 333 -12.28 -0.71 1.18
CA GLY A 333 -13.74 -0.72 1.20
C GLY A 333 -14.34 0.48 0.48
N LEU A 334 -13.84 1.68 0.76
CA LEU A 334 -14.24 2.92 0.09
C LEU A 334 -13.90 2.92 -1.41
N GLN A 335 -12.74 2.38 -1.79
CA GLN A 335 -12.36 2.24 -3.20
C GLN A 335 -13.34 1.34 -3.94
N PHE A 336 -13.70 0.19 -3.36
CA PHE A 336 -14.60 -0.77 -3.98
C PHE A 336 -16.03 -0.25 -4.07
N MET A 337 -16.52 0.47 -3.05
CA MET A 337 -17.80 1.17 -3.11
C MET A 337 -17.82 2.25 -4.20
N GLY A 338 -16.74 3.03 -4.30
CA GLY A 338 -16.56 4.01 -5.37
C GLY A 338 -16.54 3.37 -6.75
N GLY A 339 -15.80 2.27 -6.92
CA GLY A 339 -15.70 1.51 -8.17
C GLY A 339 -17.02 0.89 -8.62
N GLN A 340 -17.82 0.35 -7.70
CA GLN A 340 -19.15 -0.15 -8.03
C GLN A 340 -20.07 0.93 -8.61
N ALA A 341 -19.98 2.16 -8.08
CA ALA A 341 -20.83 3.28 -8.49
C ALA A 341 -20.33 4.00 -9.75
N ALA A 342 -19.01 4.21 -9.86
CA ALA A 342 -18.38 5.06 -10.88
C ALA A 342 -17.64 4.29 -11.99
N GLY A 343 -17.46 2.97 -11.84
CA GLY A 343 -16.57 2.13 -12.64
C GLY A 343 -15.21 1.96 -11.98
N TYR A 344 -14.69 0.74 -11.98
CA TYR A 344 -13.41 0.38 -11.34
C TYR A 344 -12.21 1.05 -12.02
N ALA A 345 -12.29 1.34 -13.32
CA ALA A 345 -11.22 2.06 -14.01
C ALA A 345 -11.06 3.50 -13.47
N ALA A 346 -12.17 4.18 -13.14
CA ALA A 346 -12.11 5.48 -12.47
C ALA A 346 -11.67 5.34 -11.00
N ALA A 347 -12.07 4.26 -10.30
CA ALA A 347 -11.62 3.97 -8.94
C ALA A 347 -10.13 3.65 -8.83
N ASP A 348 -9.47 3.27 -9.91
CA ASP A 348 -8.01 3.15 -9.95
C ASP A 348 -7.30 4.53 -9.88
N SER A 349 -8.03 5.66 -9.93
CA SER A 349 -7.48 6.99 -9.56
C SER A 349 -6.94 7.04 -8.13
N VAL A 350 -7.48 6.20 -7.24
CA VAL A 350 -7.02 6.01 -5.86
C VAL A 350 -5.56 5.55 -5.81
N GLN A 351 -5.04 4.96 -6.88
CA GLN A 351 -3.66 4.53 -6.97
C GLN A 351 -2.67 5.70 -7.07
N ALA A 352 -3.12 6.96 -7.13
CA ALA A 352 -2.26 8.12 -6.92
C ALA A 352 -1.72 8.25 -5.47
N LEU A 353 -1.52 7.12 -4.79
CA LEU A 353 -0.90 6.98 -3.46
C LEU A 353 0.37 7.82 -3.30
N PRO A 354 1.24 7.98 -4.33
CA PRO A 354 2.38 8.90 -4.26
C PRO A 354 2.05 10.31 -3.77
N LEU A 355 0.84 10.85 -3.99
CA LEU A 355 0.46 12.17 -3.48
C LEU A 355 0.54 12.23 -1.95
N VAL A 356 -0.08 11.26 -1.31
CA VAL A 356 -0.25 11.23 0.15
C VAL A 356 1.00 10.62 0.80
N SER A 357 1.56 9.55 0.22
CA SER A 357 2.74 8.91 0.77
C SER A 357 3.98 9.79 0.67
N THR A 358 4.16 10.51 -0.45
CA THR A 358 5.28 11.46 -0.61
C THR A 358 5.10 12.65 0.34
N PHE A 359 3.87 13.13 0.56
CA PHE A 359 3.62 14.15 1.58
C PHE A 359 4.10 13.69 2.96
N TRP A 360 3.73 12.48 3.39
CA TRP A 360 4.22 11.91 4.63
C TRP A 360 5.74 11.68 4.62
N GLY A 361 6.33 11.29 3.49
CA GLY A 361 7.78 11.14 3.32
C GLY A 361 8.53 12.46 3.50
N ILE A 362 7.97 13.57 3.03
CA ILE A 362 8.53 14.91 3.26
C ILE A 362 8.40 15.30 4.74
N VAL A 363 7.20 15.16 5.31
CA VAL A 363 6.88 15.69 6.65
C VAL A 363 7.49 14.85 7.77
N LEU A 364 7.30 13.53 7.74
CA LEU A 364 7.72 12.63 8.83
C LEU A 364 9.19 12.23 8.72
N PHE A 365 9.68 12.07 7.50
CA PHE A 365 11.00 11.49 7.26
C PHE A 365 12.02 12.48 6.74
N GLY A 366 11.60 13.66 6.27
CA GLY A 366 12.50 14.65 5.70
C GLY A 366 13.30 14.12 4.51
N GLU A 367 12.72 13.21 3.69
CA GLU A 367 13.44 12.50 2.61
C GLU A 367 14.12 13.41 1.60
N TYR A 368 13.60 14.64 1.44
CA TYR A 368 14.12 15.65 0.53
C TYR A 368 14.77 16.83 1.24
N ARG A 369 14.97 16.74 2.57
CA ARG A 369 15.52 17.86 3.34
C ARG A 369 16.97 18.12 2.92
N LYS A 370 17.26 19.40 2.65
CA LYS A 370 18.55 19.86 2.11
C LYS A 370 18.91 19.26 0.74
N SER A 371 17.91 18.85 -0.03
CA SER A 371 18.12 18.42 -1.41
C SER A 371 18.21 19.64 -2.34
N SER A 372 18.69 19.42 -3.56
CA SER A 372 18.91 20.50 -4.53
C SER A 372 17.60 21.15 -4.98
N LYS A 373 17.69 22.40 -5.49
CA LYS A 373 16.54 23.10 -6.10
C LYS A 373 15.91 22.29 -7.24
N ARG A 374 16.73 21.55 -7.99
CA ARG A 374 16.28 20.64 -9.04
C ARG A 374 15.39 19.53 -8.48
N THR A 375 15.81 18.89 -7.39
CA THR A 375 15.02 17.84 -6.72
C THR A 375 13.66 18.37 -6.28
N TYR A 376 13.61 19.57 -5.68
CA TYR A 376 12.35 20.20 -5.28
C TYR A 376 11.45 20.56 -6.46
N ALA A 377 12.02 21.09 -7.56
CA ALA A 377 11.23 21.41 -8.75
C ALA A 377 10.59 20.16 -9.36
N LEU A 378 11.37 19.07 -9.52
CA LEU A 378 10.87 17.79 -10.01
C LEU A 378 9.79 17.21 -9.09
N LEU A 379 9.95 17.36 -7.78
CA LEU A 379 9.01 16.87 -6.77
C LEU A 379 7.65 17.58 -6.89
N VAL A 380 7.66 18.91 -7.00
CA VAL A 380 6.44 19.70 -7.18
C VAL A 380 5.77 19.36 -8.52
N SER A 381 6.53 19.23 -9.61
CA SER A 381 5.98 18.84 -10.91
C SER A 381 5.36 17.44 -10.89
N MET A 382 6.01 16.47 -10.24
CA MET A 382 5.47 15.12 -10.05
C MET A 382 4.12 15.15 -9.32
N LEU A 383 4.06 15.84 -8.18
CA LEU A 383 2.83 15.94 -7.38
C LEU A 383 1.71 16.65 -8.16
N ALA A 384 2.01 17.75 -8.86
CA ALA A 384 1.03 18.43 -9.69
C ALA A 384 0.44 17.53 -10.79
N MET A 385 1.29 16.71 -11.44
CA MET A 385 0.83 15.76 -12.45
C MET A 385 -0.03 14.64 -11.87
N PHE A 386 0.27 14.14 -10.67
CA PHE A 386 -0.62 13.20 -9.99
C PHE A 386 -1.97 13.82 -9.62
N VAL A 387 -2.01 15.07 -9.15
CA VAL A 387 -3.28 15.78 -8.89
C VAL A 387 -4.11 15.90 -10.17
N ALA A 388 -3.48 16.28 -11.27
CA ALA A 388 -4.15 16.34 -12.58
C ALA A 388 -4.68 14.96 -13.02
N ALA A 389 -3.86 13.91 -12.88
CA ALA A 389 -4.25 12.54 -13.21
C ALA A 389 -5.46 12.08 -12.40
N VAL A 390 -5.47 12.32 -11.09
CA VAL A 390 -6.61 11.99 -10.20
C VAL A 390 -7.87 12.72 -10.65
N ALA A 391 -7.79 14.04 -10.87
CA ALA A 391 -8.94 14.84 -11.28
C ALA A 391 -9.53 14.34 -12.61
N ILE A 392 -8.67 14.03 -13.59
CA ILE A 392 -9.10 13.55 -14.91
C ILE A 392 -9.68 12.13 -14.82
N LEU A 393 -9.01 11.21 -14.13
CA LEU A 393 -9.50 9.84 -13.96
C LEU A 393 -10.84 9.82 -13.23
N MET A 394 -11.00 10.58 -12.14
CA MET A 394 -12.27 10.72 -11.43
C MET A 394 -13.34 11.39 -12.30
N ALA A 395 -12.99 12.37 -13.14
CA ALA A 395 -13.94 13.00 -14.07
C ALA A 395 -14.51 12.00 -15.10
N SER A 396 -13.70 11.00 -15.50
CA SER A 396 -14.10 9.92 -16.41
C SER A 396 -15.17 8.97 -15.86
N SER A 397 -15.47 9.07 -14.55
CA SER A 397 -16.47 8.25 -13.85
C SER A 397 -17.79 8.20 -14.62
N GLY A 398 -18.23 6.97 -14.89
CA GLY A 398 -19.54 6.68 -15.44
C GLY A 398 -20.60 6.64 -14.34
N HIS A 399 -21.80 6.18 -14.70
CA HIS A 399 -22.85 5.89 -13.74
C HIS A 399 -23.46 4.54 -14.07
N ARG A 400 -23.40 3.60 -13.12
CA ARG A 400 -23.90 2.24 -13.30
C ARG A 400 -25.41 2.24 -13.04
N LYS A 401 -26.19 1.98 -14.10
CA LYS A 401 -27.65 1.89 -14.05
C LYS A 401 -28.12 0.65 -13.27
#